data_AF-A0A1G9XWV0-F1
#
_entry.id   AF-A0A1G9XWV0-F1
#
_cell.length_a   1.000
_cell.length_b   1.000
_cell.length_c   1.000
_cell.angle_alpha   90.00
_cell.angle_beta   90.00
_cell.angle_gamma   90.00
#
_symmetry.space_group_name_H-M   'P 1'
#
loop_
_entity.id
_entity.type
_entity.pdbx_description
1 polymer ?
#
loop_
_entity_poly.entity_id
_entity_poly.type
_entity_poly.pdbx_seq_one_letter_code
_entity_poly.pdbx_strand_id
1 'polypeptide(L)'
;MELLSAEQRKFYSKYFLCAIGVGVAVFLFMKFALGVTDDYFISLYPDVKVLLCFNIFLGLFLSERKNRMVICFSRVFVLANFSLFGFFTGCAVRYLSVMSK
;
A
#
# COMPACT_ATOMS: atom_id res chain seq x y z
N MET A 1 -8.35 -5.88 23.02
CA MET A 1 -7.12 -5.53 22.29
C MET A 1 -7.45 -4.30 21.46
N GLU A 2 -7.11 -3.10 21.94
CA GLU A 2 -7.27 -1.89 21.13
C GLU A 2 -6.22 -1.96 20.01
N LEU A 3 -6.64 -2.37 18.81
CA LEU A 3 -5.74 -2.70 17.70
C LEU A 3 -4.86 -1.53 17.23
N LEU A 4 -5.20 -0.28 17.58
CA LEU A 4 -4.44 0.94 17.26
C LEU A 4 -4.77 2.04 18.28
N SER A 5 -3.74 2.70 18.80
CA SER A 5 -3.92 3.91 19.63
C SER A 5 -4.65 5.02 18.86
N ALA A 6 -5.45 5.83 19.56
CA ALA A 6 -6.18 6.96 18.97
C ALA A 6 -5.26 7.95 18.22
N GLU A 7 -4.01 8.13 18.69
CA GLU A 7 -3.01 8.96 18.01
C GLU A 7 -2.54 8.35 16.68
N GLN A 8 -2.36 7.03 16.64
CA GLN A 8 -1.99 6.33 15.41
C GLN A 8 -3.12 6.44 14.38
N ARG A 9 -4.38 6.27 14.81
CA ARG A 9 -5.56 6.44 13.94
C ARG A 9 -5.62 7.82 13.28
N LYS A 10 -5.43 8.90 14.05
CA LYS A 10 -5.40 10.28 13.52
C LYS A 10 -4.27 10.48 12.52
N PHE A 11 -3.07 9.94 12.81
CA PHE A 11 -1.93 10.04 11.91
C PHE A 11 -2.20 9.31 10.59
N TYR A 12 -2.59 8.03 10.65
CA TYR A 12 -2.89 7.26 9.45
C TYR A 12 -3.98 7.94 8.64
N SER A 13 -5.10 8.33 9.24
CA SER A 13 -6.17 9.04 8.51
C SER A 13 -5.69 10.31 7.79
N LYS A 14 -4.79 11.09 8.39
CA LYS A 14 -4.27 12.33 7.78
C LYS A 14 -3.31 12.08 6.61
N TYR A 15 -2.45 11.07 6.72
CA TYR A 15 -1.37 10.82 5.73
C TYR A 15 -1.69 9.68 4.73
N PHE A 16 -2.76 8.93 4.96
CA PHE A 16 -3.26 7.86 4.08
C PHE A 16 -3.60 8.35 2.69
N LEU A 17 -4.29 9.48 2.59
CA LEU A 17 -4.64 10.07 1.29
C LEU A 17 -3.40 10.49 0.48
N CYS A 18 -2.36 11.02 1.13
CA CYS A 18 -1.11 11.37 0.45
C CYS A 18 -0.36 10.14 -0.05
N ALA A 19 -0.25 9.09 0.76
CA ALA A 19 0.41 7.84 0.36
C ALA A 19 -0.32 7.16 -0.80
N ILE A 20 -1.65 7.16 -0.77
CA ILE A 20 -2.48 6.70 -1.89
C ILE A 20 -2.22 7.56 -3.13
N GLY A 21 -2.23 8.87 -3.00
CA GLY A 21 -1.99 9.79 -4.12
C GLY A 21 -0.64 9.56 -4.80
N VAL A 22 0.42 9.36 -4.01
CA VAL A 22 1.76 9.03 -4.53
C VAL A 22 1.76 7.65 -5.21
N GLY A 23 1.13 6.64 -4.60
CA GLY A 23 1.01 5.31 -5.21
C GLY A 23 0.27 5.35 -6.56
N VAL A 24 -0.83 6.09 -6.63
CA VAL A 24 -1.59 6.31 -7.88
C VAL A 24 -0.74 7.06 -8.92
N ALA A 25 0.01 8.09 -8.52
CA ALA A 25 0.89 8.83 -9.43
C ALA A 25 2.00 7.95 -10.02
N VAL A 26 2.66 7.12 -9.20
CA VAL A 26 3.69 6.17 -9.68
C VAL A 26 3.08 5.15 -10.64
N PHE A 27 1.89 4.65 -10.36
CA PHE A 27 1.19 3.76 -11.28
C PHE A 27 0.87 4.43 -12.62
N LEU A 28 0.26 5.61 -12.58
CA LEU A 28 -0.07 6.36 -13.80
C LEU A 28 1.20 6.62 -14.61
N PHE A 29 2.31 6.93 -13.95
CA PHE A 29 3.61 7.07 -14.61
C PHE A 29 4.08 5.75 -15.25
N MET A 30 4.06 4.63 -14.53
CA MET A 30 4.43 3.32 -15.09
C MET A 30 3.54 2.91 -16.27
N LYS A 31 2.24 3.19 -16.18
CA LYS A 31 1.27 2.83 -17.22
C LYS A 31 1.39 3.73 -18.45
N PHE A 32 1.46 5.05 -18.26
CA PHE A 32 1.38 6.02 -19.36
C PHE A 32 2.75 6.49 -19.86
N ALA A 33 3.77 6.57 -19.01
CA ALA A 33 5.12 6.96 -19.42
C ALA A 33 6.00 5.76 -19.79
N LEU A 34 5.89 4.64 -19.06
CA LEU A 34 6.68 3.43 -19.32
C LEU A 34 5.94 2.36 -20.13
N GLY A 35 4.64 2.54 -20.39
CA GLY A 35 3.85 1.62 -21.23
C GLY A 35 3.62 0.24 -20.62
N VAL A 36 3.75 0.10 -19.30
CA VAL A 36 3.58 -1.20 -18.63
C VAL A 36 2.12 -1.64 -18.71
N THR A 37 1.89 -2.87 -19.21
CA THR A 37 0.55 -3.44 -19.38
C THR A 37 -0.06 -3.89 -18.06
N ASP A 38 -1.40 -3.93 -17.98
CA ASP A 38 -2.11 -4.36 -16.78
C ASP A 38 -1.76 -5.82 -16.40
N ASP A 39 -1.52 -6.69 -17.40
CA ASP A 39 -1.13 -8.09 -17.22
C ASP A 39 0.15 -8.28 -16.42
N TYR A 40 1.10 -7.36 -16.55
CA TYR A 40 2.34 -7.37 -15.76
C TYR A 40 2.07 -7.19 -14.27
N PHE A 41 1.16 -6.27 -13.91
CA PHE A 41 0.82 -6.04 -12.51
C PHE A 41 0.02 -7.20 -11.91
N ILE A 42 -0.81 -7.86 -12.72
CA ILE A 42 -1.65 -8.99 -12.30
C ILE A 42 -0.81 -10.24 -12.06
N SER A 43 0.17 -10.52 -12.93
CA SER A 43 1.09 -11.64 -12.75
C SER A 43 2.01 -11.43 -11.56
N LEU A 44 2.42 -10.19 -11.28
CA LEU A 44 3.26 -9.85 -10.14
C LEU A 44 2.51 -9.92 -8.80
N TYR A 45 1.23 -9.53 -8.79
CA TYR A 45 0.44 -9.40 -7.56
C TYR A 45 0.46 -10.62 -6.61
N PRO A 46 0.23 -11.88 -7.06
CA PRO A 46 0.25 -13.03 -6.17
C PRO A 46 1.58 -13.22 -5.45
N ASP A 47 2.71 -12.83 -6.05
CA ASP A 47 4.04 -12.96 -5.47
C ASP A 47 4.32 -11.83 -4.46
N VAL A 48 3.93 -10.59 -4.78
CA VAL A 48 4.19 -9.45 -3.89
C VAL A 48 3.14 -9.25 -2.80
N LYS A 49 1.92 -9.81 -2.91
CA LYS A 49 0.85 -9.58 -1.91
C LYS A 49 1.24 -10.05 -0.50
N VAL A 50 1.92 -11.20 -0.40
CA VAL A 50 2.34 -11.77 0.90
C VAL A 50 3.43 -10.91 1.52
N LEU A 51 4.37 -10.46 0.70
CA LEU A 51 5.45 -9.55 1.11
C LEU A 51 4.89 -8.19 1.57
N LEU A 52 3.90 -7.64 0.86
CA LEU A 52 3.23 -6.39 1.23
C LEU A 52 2.49 -6.51 2.56
N CYS A 53 1.73 -7.59 2.76
CA CYS A 53 1.06 -7.87 4.03
C CYS A 53 2.05 -8.04 5.18
N PHE A 54 3.16 -8.74 4.95
CA PHE A 54 4.22 -8.91 5.94
C PHE A 54 4.88 -7.57 6.30
N ASN A 55 5.18 -6.73 5.32
CA ASN A 55 5.74 -5.39 5.53
C ASN A 55 4.79 -4.47 6.31
N ILE A 56 3.48 -4.54 6.04
CA ILE A 56 2.46 -3.82 6.82
C ILE A 56 2.49 -4.28 8.28
N PHE A 57 2.51 -5.59 8.52
CA PHE A 57 2.55 -6.14 9.87
C PHE A 57 3.81 -5.71 10.63
N LEU A 58 4.96 -5.81 9.97
CA LEU A 58 6.26 -5.46 10.54
C LEU A 58 6.35 -3.96 10.84
N GLY A 59 5.80 -3.10 9.97
CA GLY A 59 5.71 -1.66 10.21
C GLY A 59 4.67 -1.26 11.27
N LEU A 60 3.62 -2.06 11.50
CA LEU A 60 2.73 -1.81 12.64
C LEU A 60 3.43 -2.15 13.96
N PHE A 61 4.15 -3.28 13.99
CA PHE A 61 4.92 -3.72 15.16
C PHE A 61 6.06 -2.74 15.53
N LEU A 62 6.79 -2.24 14.54
CA LEU A 62 7.85 -1.25 14.75
C LEU A 62 7.30 0.13 15.19
N SER A 63 6.02 0.43 14.94
CA SER A 63 5.39 1.68 15.38
C SER A 63 5.13 1.74 16.90
N GLU A 64 5.30 0.66 17.65
CA GLU A 64 5.17 0.63 19.12
C GLU A 64 6.48 0.97 19.85
N ARG A 65 7.59 1.12 19.13
CA ARG A 65 8.90 1.45 19.72
C ARG A 65 8.95 2.91 20.19
N LYS A 66 9.62 3.20 21.30
CA LYS A 66 9.70 4.57 21.90
C LYS A 66 10.39 5.63 21.04
N ASN A 67 11.15 5.25 20.00
CA ASN A 67 11.91 6.22 19.22
C ASN A 67 11.02 6.93 18.17
N ARG A 68 10.87 8.25 18.30
CA ARG A 68 10.06 9.10 17.40
C ARG A 68 10.40 8.94 15.92
N MET A 69 11.69 8.81 15.57
CA MET A 69 12.08 8.62 14.16
C MET A 69 11.64 7.26 13.62
N VAL A 70 11.78 6.21 14.43
CA VAL A 70 11.34 4.85 14.07
C VAL A 70 9.83 4.81 13.92
N ILE A 71 9.08 5.44 14.83
CA ILE A 71 7.62 5.54 14.72
C ILE A 71 7.21 6.23 13.40
N CYS A 72 7.83 7.36 13.06
CA CYS A 72 7.48 8.10 11.86
C CYS A 72 7.79 7.30 10.59
N PHE A 73 9.00 6.73 10.50
CA PHE A 73 9.41 5.87 9.39
C PHE A 73 8.49 4.67 9.25
N SER A 74 8.18 4.00 10.35
CA SER A 74 7.33 2.81 10.38
C SER A 74 5.92 3.11 9.88
N ARG A 75 5.34 4.25 10.28
CA ARG A 75 4.02 4.67 9.82
C ARG A 75 4.01 4.99 8.32
N VAL A 76 5.03 5.70 7.82
CA VAL A 76 5.17 5.98 6.38
C VAL A 76 5.37 4.68 5.58
N PHE A 77 6.14 3.74 6.13
CA PHE A 77 6.35 2.43 5.52
C PHE A 77 5.06 1.62 5.44
N VAL A 78 4.27 1.55 6.51
CA VAL A 78 2.95 0.90 6.52
C VAL A 78 2.01 1.54 5.48
N LEU A 79 1.99 2.87 5.43
CA LEU A 79 1.19 3.65 4.49
C LEU A 79 1.51 3.33 3.03
N ALA A 80 2.79 3.26 2.69
CA ALA A 80 3.25 2.92 1.34
C ALA A 80 2.83 1.49 0.95
N ASN A 81 3.00 0.51 1.85
CA ASN A 81 2.65 -0.87 1.57
C ASN A 81 1.13 -1.08 1.47
N PHE A 82 0.32 -0.40 2.30
CA PHE A 82 -1.15 -0.41 2.16
C PHE A 82 -1.61 0.16 0.82
N SER A 83 -0.96 1.25 0.38
CA SER A 83 -1.29 1.90 -0.90
C SER A 83 -0.96 0.97 -2.08
N LEU A 84 0.20 0.30 -2.04
CA LEU A 84 0.57 -0.72 -3.03
C LEU A 84 -0.42 -1.90 -3.02
N PHE A 85 -0.80 -2.40 -1.85
CA PHE A 85 -1.75 -3.51 -1.73
C PHE A 85 -3.12 -3.16 -2.34
N GLY A 86 -3.67 -1.99 -2.00
CA GLY A 86 -4.93 -1.49 -2.57
C GLY A 86 -4.84 -1.29 -4.09
N PHE A 87 -3.71 -0.79 -4.56
CA PHE A 87 -3.44 -0.60 -5.99
C PHE A 87 -3.44 -1.91 -6.78
N PHE A 88 -2.67 -2.92 -6.35
CA PHE A 88 -2.65 -4.21 -7.04
C PHE A 88 -4.00 -4.93 -6.96
N THR A 89 -4.69 -4.84 -5.82
CA THR A 89 -6.06 -5.37 -5.69
C THR A 89 -7.00 -4.73 -6.71
N GLY A 90 -6.93 -3.41 -6.89
CA GLY A 90 -7.73 -2.69 -7.89
C GLY A 90 -7.44 -3.14 -9.32
N CYS A 91 -6.17 -3.41 -9.66
CA CYS A 91 -5.79 -3.95 -10.97
C CYS A 91 -6.38 -5.34 -11.21
N ALA A 92 -6.27 -6.24 -10.22
CA ALA A 92 -6.82 -7.59 -10.30
C ALA A 92 -8.36 -7.58 -10.45
N VAL A 93 -9.06 -6.72 -9.68
CA VAL A 93 -10.53 -6.57 -9.78
C VAL A 93 -10.94 -6.05 -11.15
N ARG A 94 -10.23 -5.05 -11.69
CA ARG A 94 -10.50 -4.51 -13.03
C ARG A 94 -10.31 -5.58 -14.11
N TYR A 95 -9.24 -6.37 -14.03
CA TYR A 95 -8.99 -7.46 -14.97
C TYR A 95 -10.09 -8.51 -14.96
N LEU A 96 -10.48 -9.00 -13.78
CA LEU A 96 -11.59 -9.95 -13.63
C LEU A 96 -12.90 -9.38 -14.20
N SER A 97 -13.15 -8.07 -14.03
CA SER A 97 -14.32 -7.41 -14.60
C SER A 97 -14.28 -7.28 -16.13
N VAL A 98 -13.11 -7.19 -16.74
CA VAL A 98 -12.96 -7.09 -18.21
C VAL A 98 -13.03 -8.49 -18.84
N MET A 99 -12.49 -9.51 -18.19
CA MET A 99 -12.47 -10.89 -18.68
C MET A 99 -13.81 -11.63 -18.48
N SER A 100 -14.67 -11.13 -17.57
CA SER A 100 -16.04 -11.64 -17.36
C SER A 100 -17.07 -11.06 -18.35
N LYS A 101 -16.65 -10.15 -19.25
CA LYS A 101 -17.43 -9.66 -20.38
C LYS A 101 -17.03 -10.38 -21.66
#